data_AF-A0A1H3LP02-F1
#
_entry.id   AF-A0A1H3LP02-F1
#
_cell.length_a   1.000
_cell.length_b   1.000
_cell.length_c   1.000
_cell.angle_alpha   90.00
_cell.angle_beta   90.00
_cell.angle_gamma   90.00
#
_symmetry.space_group_name_H-M   'P 1'
#
loop_
_entity.id
_entity.type
_entity.pdbx_description
1 polymer ?
#
loop_
_entity_poly.entity_id
_entity_poly.type
_entity_poly.pdbx_seq_one_letter_code
_entity_poly.pdbx_strand_id
1 'polypeptide(L)'
;MDIAHAPTNTSIIVAEAIVGALEAFFATAFELDAFGHVERFDIHVIEDQVTSFVIETDLDRMRMVVRCPVGNFPGSSKVYPDFQRMLLEVAATVFWATCQTRSHGDAASQLLQGGAAGDRLAMIGSLCLSRSRIFGGVARLDKWGEHSPRQYELRVDRPTVIPQAPQMPPSSSATEDPDDDFRKVTDHLEVQVRSVIDVHLWDQAAWSGAAYGSFGLTAPPFLALMFKDEVAATRIFERWRERFGDCDEAEEIYIGIIRQYSTVHPAHYGMVLTSRLPDADSRVGLSTVVSRSLSMEPADDVNLSRFLTEYERVGAYLLMPMVLAPGQAQPILLKHLLLLKRALSVKVAAEVGPVDPKLMFLGPRGLRPP
;
A
#
# COMPACT_ATOMS: atom_id res chain seq x y z
N MET A 1 -5.33 -4.16 4.99
CA MET A 1 -5.52 -5.60 4.70
C MET A 1 -7.01 -5.86 4.70
N ASP A 2 -7.55 -6.39 3.62
CA ASP A 2 -8.98 -6.68 3.51
C ASP A 2 -9.16 -8.19 3.40
N ILE A 3 -9.89 -8.79 4.34
CA ILE A 3 -10.11 -10.24 4.36
C ILE A 3 -11.59 -10.53 4.11
N ALA A 4 -11.87 -11.20 3.00
CA ALA A 4 -13.21 -11.69 2.65
C ALA A 4 -13.26 -13.21 2.80
N HIS A 5 -14.40 -13.73 3.23
CA HIS A 5 -14.57 -15.17 3.45
C HIS A 5 -15.99 -15.62 3.13
N ALA A 6 -16.17 -16.90 2.79
CA ALA A 6 -17.51 -17.49 2.68
C ALA A 6 -18.22 -17.48 4.05
N PRO A 7 -19.57 -17.38 4.12
CA PRO A 7 -20.31 -17.28 5.39
C PRO A 7 -20.46 -18.64 6.11
N THR A 8 -19.37 -19.40 6.22
CA THR A 8 -19.32 -20.71 6.87
C THR A 8 -18.52 -20.64 8.16
N ASN A 9 -18.76 -21.57 9.09
CA ASN A 9 -18.04 -21.59 10.36
C ASN A 9 -16.53 -21.81 10.17
N THR A 10 -16.13 -22.64 9.21
CA THR A 10 -14.71 -22.91 8.93
C THR A 10 -14.03 -21.66 8.37
N SER A 11 -14.60 -21.04 7.34
CA SER A 11 -14.01 -19.85 6.72
C SER A 11 -13.95 -18.65 7.68
N ILE A 12 -14.94 -18.47 8.56
CA ILE A 12 -14.90 -17.43 9.60
C ILE A 12 -13.70 -17.63 10.52
N ILE A 13 -13.52 -18.85 11.06
CA ILE A 13 -12.40 -19.14 11.99
C ILE A 13 -11.04 -18.97 11.31
N VAL A 14 -10.91 -19.44 10.06
CA VAL A 14 -9.67 -19.28 9.30
C VAL A 14 -9.38 -17.80 9.05
N ALA A 15 -10.39 -17.02 8.64
CA ALA A 15 -10.22 -15.59 8.41
C ALA A 15 -9.82 -14.85 9.69
N GLU A 16 -10.50 -15.10 10.82
CA GLU A 16 -10.15 -14.51 12.13
C GLU A 16 -8.72 -14.88 12.55
N ALA A 17 -8.30 -16.14 12.34
CA ALA A 17 -6.96 -16.58 12.68
C ALA A 17 -5.91 -15.93 11.77
N ILE A 18 -6.20 -15.72 10.48
CA ILE A 18 -5.32 -14.97 9.57
C ILE A 18 -5.21 -13.52 10.03
N VAL A 19 -6.31 -12.86 10.43
CA VAL A 19 -6.25 -11.50 10.98
C VAL A 19 -5.33 -11.45 12.20
N GLY A 20 -5.54 -12.36 13.16
CA GLY A 20 -4.71 -12.42 14.36
C GLY A 20 -3.24 -12.72 14.05
N ALA A 21 -2.98 -13.60 13.07
CA ALA A 21 -1.64 -13.94 12.63
C ALA A 21 -0.92 -12.73 12.02
N LEU A 22 -1.61 -11.98 11.16
CA LEU A 22 -1.09 -10.75 10.57
C LEU A 22 -0.84 -9.70 11.65
N GLU A 23 -1.79 -9.48 12.56
CA GLU A 23 -1.60 -8.54 13.68
C GLU A 23 -0.38 -8.91 14.53
N ALA A 24 -0.23 -10.19 14.89
CA ALA A 24 0.89 -10.68 15.65
C ALA A 24 2.24 -10.43 14.95
N PHE A 25 2.28 -10.59 13.62
CA PHE A 25 3.47 -10.43 12.80
C PHE A 25 3.83 -8.95 12.58
N PHE A 26 2.82 -8.11 12.30
CA PHE A 26 3.00 -6.68 12.08
C PHE A 26 3.26 -5.91 13.37
N ALA A 27 2.78 -6.39 14.52
CA ALA A 27 3.10 -5.81 15.83
C ALA A 27 4.61 -5.81 16.15
N THR A 28 5.39 -6.69 15.51
CA THR A 28 6.86 -6.72 15.62
C THR A 28 7.58 -6.05 14.45
N ALA A 29 6.86 -5.50 13.46
CA ALA A 29 7.45 -4.92 12.26
C ALA A 29 8.36 -3.72 12.57
N PHE A 30 8.01 -2.90 13.58
CA PHE A 30 8.82 -1.75 13.97
C PHE A 30 10.17 -2.13 14.59
N GLU A 31 10.27 -3.29 15.23
CA GLU A 31 11.55 -3.78 15.79
C GLU A 31 12.57 -4.09 14.69
N LEU A 32 12.12 -4.17 13.44
CA LEU A 32 12.91 -4.58 12.27
C LEU A 32 13.18 -3.43 11.31
N ASP A 33 12.84 -2.20 11.69
CA ASP A 33 12.81 -1.04 10.79
C ASP A 33 12.09 -1.38 9.46
N ALA A 34 10.97 -2.10 9.55
CA ALA A 34 10.18 -2.49 8.39
C ALA A 34 9.15 -1.41 8.07
N PHE A 35 9.17 -0.93 6.82
CA PHE A 35 8.28 0.13 6.34
C PHE A 35 7.34 -0.39 5.26
N GLY A 36 6.04 -0.17 5.45
CA GLY A 36 5.02 -0.55 4.47
C GLY A 36 5.09 0.31 3.21
N HIS A 37 4.97 -0.30 2.05
CA HIS A 37 4.96 0.35 0.73
C HIS A 37 3.70 0.01 -0.10
N VAL A 38 2.82 -0.84 0.43
CA VAL A 38 1.54 -1.23 -0.18
C VAL A 38 0.41 -0.83 0.77
N GLU A 39 -0.59 -0.11 0.26
CA GLU A 39 -1.74 0.33 1.06
C GLU A 39 -2.75 -0.77 1.33
N ARG A 40 -2.91 -1.68 0.36
CA ARG A 40 -3.99 -2.66 0.34
C ARG A 40 -3.50 -4.00 -0.20
N PHE A 41 -3.83 -5.04 0.55
CA PHE A 41 -3.65 -6.44 0.17
C PHE A 41 -4.95 -7.17 0.47
N ASP A 42 -5.54 -7.83 -0.53
CA ASP A 42 -6.81 -8.53 -0.40
C ASP A 42 -6.59 -10.02 -0.15
N ILE A 43 -7.27 -10.60 0.83
CA ILE A 43 -7.21 -12.03 1.14
C ILE A 43 -8.61 -12.61 1.03
N HIS A 44 -8.77 -13.65 0.22
CA HIS A 44 -10.02 -14.38 0.06
C HIS A 44 -9.90 -15.79 0.62
N VAL A 45 -10.71 -16.09 1.64
CA VAL A 45 -10.80 -17.42 2.24
C VAL A 45 -11.99 -18.16 1.64
N ILE A 46 -11.72 -19.26 0.95
CA ILE A 46 -12.75 -20.08 0.29
C ILE A 46 -12.64 -21.54 0.74
N GLU A 47 -13.78 -22.22 0.88
CA GLU A 47 -13.79 -23.67 1.04
C GLU A 47 -13.77 -24.36 -0.33
N ASP A 48 -12.93 -25.37 -0.46
CA ASP A 48 -12.75 -26.12 -1.71
C ASP A 48 -12.50 -27.62 -1.43
N GLN A 49 -12.65 -28.45 -2.46
CA GLN A 49 -12.40 -29.90 -2.40
C GLN A 49 -10.88 -30.20 -2.43
N VAL A 50 -10.16 -29.65 -1.45
CA VAL A 50 -8.73 -29.83 -1.23
C VAL A 50 -8.47 -30.69 0.00
N THR A 51 -7.33 -31.36 0.07
CA THR A 51 -6.95 -32.24 1.20
C THR A 51 -6.17 -31.51 2.30
N SER A 52 -5.54 -30.39 1.98
CA SER A 52 -4.76 -29.51 2.85
C SER A 52 -5.07 -28.05 2.52
N PHE A 53 -4.61 -27.12 3.35
CA PHE A 53 -4.67 -25.70 2.99
C PHE A 53 -3.81 -25.43 1.75
N VAL A 54 -4.29 -24.60 0.84
CA VAL A 54 -3.56 -24.16 -0.36
C VAL A 54 -3.58 -22.63 -0.41
N ILE A 55 -2.41 -22.04 -0.63
CA ILE A 55 -2.24 -20.59 -0.75
C ILE A 55 -1.86 -20.28 -2.20
N GLU A 56 -2.68 -19.44 -2.83
CA GLU A 56 -2.41 -18.89 -4.16
C GLU A 56 -2.21 -17.38 -4.01
N THR A 57 -1.03 -16.87 -4.37
CA THR A 57 -0.71 -15.44 -4.24
C THR A 57 -0.50 -14.81 -5.60
N ASP A 58 -1.20 -13.72 -5.84
CA ASP A 58 -1.02 -12.83 -6.98
C ASP A 58 -0.38 -11.54 -6.47
N LEU A 59 0.95 -11.48 -6.52
CA LEU A 59 1.72 -10.29 -6.11
C LEU A 59 1.48 -9.10 -7.05
N ASP A 60 1.15 -9.37 -8.32
CA ASP A 60 0.84 -8.33 -9.31
C ASP A 60 -0.49 -7.65 -9.04
N ARG A 61 -1.40 -8.29 -8.28
CA ARG A 61 -2.65 -7.70 -7.81
C ARG A 61 -2.67 -7.46 -6.30
N MET A 62 -1.64 -7.87 -5.55
CA MET A 62 -1.61 -7.86 -4.08
C MET A 62 -2.83 -8.58 -3.52
N ARG A 63 -3.12 -9.75 -4.09
CA ARG A 63 -4.24 -10.61 -3.69
C ARG A 63 -3.74 -11.98 -3.31
N MET A 64 -4.44 -12.60 -2.37
CA MET A 64 -4.20 -13.97 -1.96
C MET A 64 -5.51 -14.71 -1.85
N VAL A 65 -5.52 -15.97 -2.29
CA VAL A 65 -6.62 -16.91 -2.08
C VAL A 65 -6.12 -18.01 -1.18
N VAL A 66 -6.82 -18.21 -0.05
CA VAL A 66 -6.58 -19.32 0.88
C VAL A 66 -7.71 -20.32 0.72
N ARG A 67 -7.39 -21.48 0.13
CA ARG A 67 -8.32 -22.59 -0.02
C ARG A 67 -8.28 -23.49 1.20
N CYS A 68 -9.44 -23.67 1.80
CA CYS A 68 -9.64 -24.48 3.00
C CYS A 68 -10.31 -25.80 2.63
N PRO A 69 -9.86 -26.94 3.16
CA PRO A 69 -10.55 -28.21 2.97
C PRO A 69 -11.99 -28.15 3.52
N VAL A 70 -12.98 -28.51 2.68
CA VAL A 70 -14.39 -28.56 3.08
C VAL A 70 -14.59 -29.49 4.28
N GLY A 71 -15.34 -29.02 5.28
CA GLY A 71 -15.75 -29.84 6.44
C GLY A 71 -14.64 -30.13 7.45
N ASN A 72 -13.42 -29.63 7.24
CA ASN A 72 -12.30 -29.82 8.16
C ASN A 72 -12.12 -28.59 9.05
N PHE A 73 -12.48 -28.74 10.33
CA PHE A 73 -12.28 -27.68 11.29
C PHE A 73 -10.78 -27.52 11.63
N PRO A 74 -10.21 -26.30 11.59
CA PRO A 74 -8.78 -26.06 11.86
C PRO A 74 -8.30 -26.53 13.23
N GLY A 75 -9.22 -26.59 14.20
CA GLY A 75 -8.98 -27.08 15.56
C GLY A 75 -9.01 -28.60 15.73
N SER A 76 -8.92 -29.40 14.67
CA SER A 76 -8.78 -30.87 14.78
C SER A 76 -7.31 -31.28 14.76
N SER A 77 -6.93 -32.32 15.52
CA SER A 77 -5.51 -32.73 15.65
C SER A 77 -4.84 -33.09 14.33
N LYS A 78 -5.60 -33.58 13.34
CA LYS A 78 -5.11 -33.93 12.01
C LYS A 78 -4.81 -32.71 11.13
N VAL A 79 -5.57 -31.63 11.31
CA VAL A 79 -5.52 -30.42 10.47
C VAL A 79 -4.62 -29.35 11.08
N TYR A 80 -4.47 -29.37 12.41
CA TYR A 80 -3.80 -28.34 13.18
C TYR A 80 -2.35 -28.02 12.73
N PRO A 81 -1.46 -29.00 12.46
CA PRO A 81 -0.10 -28.68 11.99
C PRO A 81 -0.08 -27.98 10.63
N ASP A 82 -0.95 -28.40 9.71
CA ASP A 82 -1.10 -27.81 8.38
C ASP A 82 -1.66 -26.38 8.48
N PHE A 83 -2.63 -26.19 9.37
CA PHE A 83 -3.20 -24.88 9.68
C PHE A 83 -2.17 -23.89 10.24
N GLN A 84 -1.32 -24.32 11.19
CA GLN A 84 -0.27 -23.46 11.72
C GLN A 84 0.75 -23.05 10.66
N ARG A 85 1.11 -23.99 9.77
CA ARG A 85 1.99 -23.69 8.64
C ARG A 85 1.37 -22.67 7.70
N MET A 86 0.08 -22.84 7.37
CA MET A 86 -0.67 -21.89 6.55
C MET A 86 -0.66 -20.49 7.16
N LEU A 87 -0.95 -20.34 8.46
CA LEU A 87 -0.94 -19.03 9.12
C LEU A 87 0.42 -18.34 9.02
N LEU A 88 1.50 -19.09 9.22
CA LEU A 88 2.86 -18.56 9.11
C LEU A 88 3.18 -18.14 7.67
N GLU A 89 2.83 -18.96 6.69
CA GLU A 89 3.07 -18.70 5.26
C GLU A 89 2.28 -17.47 4.77
N VAL A 90 1.01 -17.34 5.18
CA VAL A 90 0.21 -16.14 4.89
C VAL A 90 0.84 -14.90 5.51
N ALA A 91 1.19 -14.94 6.80
CA ALA A 91 1.76 -13.79 7.49
C ALA A 91 3.10 -13.36 6.89
N ALA A 92 3.99 -14.30 6.61
CA ALA A 92 5.28 -14.03 6.01
C ALA A 92 5.13 -13.49 4.58
N THR A 93 4.32 -14.13 3.74
CA THR A 93 4.10 -13.70 2.35
C THR A 93 3.55 -12.27 2.30
N VAL A 94 2.53 -11.97 3.11
CA VAL A 94 1.93 -10.62 3.16
C VAL A 94 2.95 -9.60 3.66
N PHE A 95 3.73 -9.92 4.70
CA PHE A 95 4.76 -9.02 5.20
C PHE A 95 5.80 -8.68 4.12
N TRP A 96 6.35 -9.68 3.44
CA TRP A 96 7.36 -9.46 2.40
C TRP A 96 6.81 -8.79 1.15
N ALA A 97 5.55 -9.05 0.82
CA ALA A 97 4.89 -8.39 -0.31
C ALA A 97 4.60 -6.91 -0.04
N THR A 98 4.46 -6.51 1.22
CA THR A 98 3.95 -5.18 1.59
C THR A 98 4.94 -4.30 2.33
N CYS A 99 6.03 -4.85 2.86
CA CYS A 99 7.05 -4.13 3.62
C CYS A 99 8.44 -4.20 2.96
N GLN A 100 9.22 -3.14 3.13
CA GLN A 100 10.66 -3.13 2.90
C GLN A 100 11.40 -3.06 4.23
N THR A 101 12.49 -3.80 4.34
CA THR A 101 13.36 -3.86 5.53
C THR A 101 14.75 -3.35 5.17
N ARG A 102 15.44 -2.69 6.09
CA ARG A 102 16.83 -2.22 5.85
C ARG A 102 17.84 -3.37 5.63
N SER A 103 17.66 -4.52 6.27
CA SER A 103 18.47 -5.73 6.10
C SER A 103 17.59 -6.92 5.71
N HIS A 104 17.53 -7.24 4.41
CA HIS A 104 16.71 -8.33 3.87
C HIS A 104 17.07 -9.73 4.43
N GLY A 105 18.34 -9.94 4.82
CA GLY A 105 18.83 -11.24 5.32
C GLY A 105 18.51 -11.50 6.79
N ASP A 106 18.56 -10.45 7.63
CA ASP A 106 18.42 -10.59 9.08
C ASP A 106 16.96 -10.52 9.52
N ALA A 107 16.09 -9.80 8.81
CA ALA A 107 14.72 -9.57 9.25
C ALA A 107 13.86 -10.85 9.30
N ALA A 108 13.98 -11.76 8.33
CA ALA A 108 13.31 -13.07 8.38
C ALA A 108 13.77 -13.91 9.59
N SER A 109 15.08 -13.90 9.83
CA SER A 109 15.68 -14.60 10.96
C SER A 109 15.25 -13.96 12.27
N GLN A 110 15.20 -12.64 12.39
CA GLN A 110 14.78 -11.94 13.61
C GLN A 110 13.29 -12.14 13.91
N LEU A 111 12.42 -12.10 12.89
CA LEU A 111 10.98 -12.40 13.04
C LEU A 111 10.72 -13.80 13.59
N LEU A 112 11.47 -14.79 13.10
CA LEU A 112 11.27 -16.20 13.42
C LEU A 112 12.08 -16.66 14.65
N GLN A 113 13.31 -16.14 14.84
CA GLN A 113 14.21 -16.51 15.93
C GLN A 113 13.96 -15.70 17.21
N GLY A 114 13.35 -14.51 17.11
CA GLY A 114 12.96 -13.71 18.28
C GLY A 114 11.88 -14.38 19.16
N GLY A 115 11.32 -15.52 18.74
CA GLY A 115 10.34 -16.33 19.47
C GLY A 115 8.94 -15.71 19.54
N ALA A 116 8.84 -14.39 19.68
CA ALA A 116 7.60 -13.72 20.01
C ALA A 116 6.51 -13.81 18.92
N ALA A 117 6.87 -13.72 17.63
CA ALA A 117 5.88 -13.84 16.54
C ALA A 117 5.42 -15.28 16.35
N GLY A 118 6.36 -16.24 16.39
CA GLY A 118 6.06 -17.68 16.32
C GLY A 118 5.20 -18.16 17.49
N ASP A 119 5.50 -17.74 18.71
CA ASP A 119 4.73 -18.07 19.92
C ASP A 119 3.31 -17.47 19.85
N ARG A 120 3.17 -16.23 19.39
CA ARG A 120 1.86 -15.60 19.18
C ARG A 120 1.05 -16.33 18.12
N LEU A 121 1.65 -16.68 16.98
CA LEU A 121 1.04 -17.50 15.92
C LEU A 121 0.58 -18.86 16.47
N ALA A 122 1.41 -19.52 17.27
CA ALA A 122 1.05 -20.79 17.90
C ALA A 122 -0.12 -20.63 18.88
N MET A 123 -0.15 -19.55 19.66
CA MET A 123 -1.27 -19.21 20.54
C MET A 123 -2.55 -18.98 19.73
N ILE A 124 -2.51 -18.20 18.66
CA ILE A 124 -3.66 -17.92 17.78
C ILE A 124 -4.20 -19.22 17.17
N GLY A 125 -3.31 -20.08 16.67
CA GLY A 125 -3.69 -21.42 16.21
C GLY A 125 -4.43 -22.19 17.30
N SER A 126 -3.88 -22.21 18.52
CA SER A 126 -4.43 -22.97 19.65
C SER A 126 -5.82 -22.50 20.11
N LEU A 127 -6.14 -21.21 19.92
CA LEU A 127 -7.48 -20.67 20.23
C LEU A 127 -8.57 -21.39 19.43
N CYS A 128 -8.27 -21.85 18.22
CA CYS A 128 -9.20 -22.63 17.41
C CYS A 128 -9.56 -23.96 18.09
N LEU A 129 -8.60 -24.63 18.74
CA LEU A 129 -8.85 -25.85 19.51
C LEU A 129 -9.81 -25.57 20.69
N SER A 130 -9.59 -24.48 21.40
CA SER A 130 -10.42 -24.08 22.55
C SER A 130 -11.82 -23.67 22.12
N ARG A 131 -11.96 -22.90 21.03
CA ARG A 131 -13.27 -22.51 20.48
C ARG A 131 -14.06 -23.70 19.97
N SER A 132 -13.41 -24.66 19.30
CA SER A 132 -14.06 -25.91 18.90
C SER A 132 -14.63 -26.66 20.10
N ARG A 133 -13.83 -26.79 21.17
CA ARG A 133 -14.23 -27.52 22.39
C ARG A 133 -15.37 -26.84 23.14
N ILE A 134 -15.37 -25.50 23.23
CA ILE A 134 -16.36 -24.75 24.02
C ILE A 134 -17.63 -24.47 23.21
N PHE A 135 -17.49 -24.04 21.95
CA PHE A 135 -18.60 -23.52 21.13
C PHE A 135 -18.99 -24.43 19.96
N GLY A 136 -18.26 -25.53 19.72
CA GLY A 136 -18.46 -26.36 18.52
C GLY A 136 -18.08 -25.64 17.22
N GLY A 137 -17.26 -24.58 17.30
CA GLY A 137 -16.83 -23.77 16.16
C GLY A 137 -16.82 -22.27 16.47
N VAL A 138 -17.58 -21.49 15.70
CA VAL A 138 -17.67 -20.03 15.87
C VAL A 138 -18.52 -19.68 17.09
N ALA A 139 -18.00 -18.81 17.95
CA ALA A 139 -18.77 -18.24 19.06
C ALA A 139 -19.85 -17.30 18.52
N ARG A 140 -21.11 -17.49 18.95
CA ARG A 140 -22.24 -16.67 18.52
C ARG A 140 -22.99 -16.11 19.72
N LEU A 141 -23.42 -14.85 19.62
CA LEU A 141 -24.08 -14.13 20.71
C LEU A 141 -25.41 -14.78 21.12
N ASP A 142 -26.17 -15.30 20.15
CA ASP A 142 -27.44 -16.01 20.36
C ASP A 142 -27.29 -17.30 21.18
N LYS A 143 -26.10 -17.92 21.15
CA LYS A 143 -25.75 -19.11 21.93
C LYS A 143 -25.08 -18.82 23.27
N TRP A 144 -24.84 -17.56 23.60
CA TRP A 144 -24.09 -17.21 24.81
C TRP A 144 -24.79 -17.66 26.10
N GLY A 145 -26.13 -17.67 26.10
CA GLY A 145 -26.92 -18.18 27.22
C GLY A 145 -26.70 -19.67 27.52
N GLU A 146 -26.30 -20.46 26.51
CA GLU A 146 -25.97 -21.89 26.68
C GLU A 146 -24.64 -22.07 27.43
N HIS A 147 -23.72 -21.11 27.30
CA HIS A 147 -22.37 -21.17 27.86
C HIS A 147 -22.20 -20.35 29.15
N SER A 148 -23.16 -19.48 29.48
CA SER A 148 -23.16 -18.65 30.69
C SER A 148 -24.48 -18.82 31.46
N PRO A 149 -24.64 -19.94 32.20
CA PRO A 149 -25.91 -20.24 32.87
C PRO A 149 -26.19 -19.32 34.06
N ARG A 150 -25.18 -18.61 34.57
CA ARG A 150 -25.33 -17.67 35.68
C ARG A 150 -25.57 -16.27 35.14
N GLN A 151 -26.78 -15.78 35.33
CA GLN A 151 -27.12 -14.37 35.15
C GLN A 151 -26.79 -13.62 36.44
N TYR A 152 -26.12 -12.49 36.30
CA TYR A 152 -25.82 -11.59 37.41
C TYR A 152 -26.75 -10.39 37.32
N GLU A 153 -27.48 -10.11 38.40
CA GLU A 153 -28.29 -8.90 38.46
C GLU A 153 -27.39 -7.68 38.42
N LEU A 154 -27.80 -6.69 37.62
CA LEU A 154 -27.14 -5.41 37.54
C LEU A 154 -27.23 -4.70 38.90
N ARG A 155 -26.09 -4.51 39.55
CA ARG A 155 -26.05 -3.79 40.83
C ARG A 155 -26.54 -2.35 40.66
N VAL A 156 -27.25 -1.86 41.66
CA VAL A 156 -27.81 -0.50 41.68
C VAL A 156 -26.69 0.55 41.78
N ASP A 157 -25.57 0.21 42.42
CA ASP A 157 -24.37 1.04 42.61
C ASP A 157 -23.33 0.90 41.46
N ARG A 158 -23.74 0.40 40.30
CA ARG A 158 -22.81 0.20 39.18
C ARG A 158 -22.22 1.52 38.66
N PRO A 159 -20.94 1.53 38.24
CA PRO A 159 -20.40 2.65 37.49
C PRO A 159 -21.24 2.88 36.24
N THR A 160 -21.61 4.14 35.99
CA THR A 160 -22.20 4.51 34.71
C THR A 160 -21.05 4.69 33.72
N VAL A 161 -20.99 3.85 32.69
CA VAL A 161 -20.09 4.08 31.56
C VAL A 161 -20.61 5.31 30.84
N ILE A 162 -19.95 6.44 31.05
CA ILE A 162 -20.18 7.65 30.25
C ILE A 162 -19.26 7.50 29.04
N PRO A 163 -19.79 7.32 27.82
CA PRO A 163 -18.96 7.31 26.63
C PRO A 163 -18.26 8.66 26.57
N GLN A 164 -16.95 8.67 26.83
CA GLN A 164 -16.14 9.83 26.51
C GLN A 164 -16.01 9.84 24.99
N ALA A 165 -16.33 10.98 24.36
CA ALA A 165 -15.86 11.22 23.01
C ALA A 165 -14.34 10.98 23.01
N PRO A 166 -13.78 10.33 21.98
CA PRO A 166 -12.35 10.09 21.90
C PRO A 166 -11.62 11.39 22.22
N GLN A 167 -10.99 11.45 23.40
CA GLN A 167 -10.19 12.61 23.73
C GLN A 167 -9.00 12.53 22.78
N MET A 168 -8.91 13.51 21.89
CA MET A 168 -7.72 13.65 21.07
C MET A 168 -6.54 13.66 22.03
N PRO A 169 -5.54 12.79 21.84
CA PRO A 169 -4.35 12.85 22.67
C PRO A 169 -3.84 14.30 22.61
N PRO A 170 -3.48 14.90 23.77
CA PRO A 170 -2.91 16.23 23.77
C PRO A 170 -1.74 16.24 22.81
N SER A 171 -1.71 17.21 21.90
CA SER A 171 -0.55 17.46 21.05
C SER A 171 0.67 17.50 21.97
N SER A 172 1.53 16.49 21.90
CA SER A 172 2.78 16.53 22.62
C SER A 172 3.56 17.69 22.03
N SER A 173 3.55 18.82 22.73
CA SER A 173 4.53 19.88 22.54
C SER A 173 5.87 19.36 23.05
N ALA A 174 6.40 18.35 22.37
CA ALA A 174 7.78 17.96 22.52
C ALA A 174 8.59 19.05 21.81
N THR A 175 9.38 19.77 22.59
CA THR A 175 10.48 20.60 22.12
C THR A 175 11.17 19.94 20.94
N GLU A 176 11.18 20.63 19.80
CA GLU A 176 11.88 20.22 18.59
C GLU A 176 13.38 20.15 18.90
N ASP A 177 13.88 18.93 19.10
CA ASP A 177 15.31 18.65 19.02
C ASP A 177 15.59 18.17 17.59
N PRO A 178 16.38 18.90 16.77
CA PRO A 178 16.49 18.62 15.33
C PRO A 178 17.28 17.36 14.96
N ASP A 179 17.82 16.63 15.94
CA ASP A 179 18.82 15.57 15.73
C ASP A 179 18.34 14.14 16.08
N ASP A 180 17.07 13.92 16.47
CA ASP A 180 16.56 12.57 16.72
C ASP A 180 15.94 11.97 15.44
N ASP A 181 16.79 11.35 14.63
CA ASP A 181 16.56 10.93 13.23
C ASP A 181 15.37 9.97 13.03
N PHE A 182 14.79 9.38 14.08
CA PHE A 182 13.54 8.61 13.99
C PHE A 182 12.74 8.76 15.27
N ARG A 183 11.68 9.57 15.24
CA ARG A 183 10.61 9.51 16.25
C ARG A 183 10.25 8.04 16.47
N LYS A 184 10.48 7.53 17.68
CA LYS A 184 10.23 6.11 17.99
C LYS A 184 8.73 5.86 17.93
N VAL A 185 8.26 5.41 16.77
CA VAL A 185 6.87 5.05 16.54
C VAL A 185 6.53 3.90 17.49
N THR A 186 5.55 4.13 18.35
CA THR A 186 5.09 3.14 19.34
C THR A 186 3.63 2.74 19.13
N ASP A 187 2.90 3.46 18.28
CA ASP A 187 1.50 3.19 17.93
C ASP A 187 1.33 3.04 16.41
N HIS A 188 0.75 1.92 15.98
CA HIS A 188 0.43 1.66 14.57
C HIS A 188 -0.62 2.62 14.00
N LEU A 189 -1.46 3.23 14.86
CA LEU A 189 -2.44 4.23 14.45
C LEU A 189 -1.79 5.53 13.98
N GLU A 190 -0.54 5.78 14.39
CA GLU A 190 0.23 6.95 13.96
C GLU A 190 0.93 6.74 12.61
N VAL A 191 0.87 5.54 12.04
CA VAL A 191 1.52 5.19 10.76
C VAL A 191 0.50 5.03 9.65
N GLN A 192 0.67 5.79 8.59
CA GLN A 192 -0.09 5.61 7.35
C GLN A 192 0.84 5.30 6.18
N VAL A 193 0.52 4.26 5.42
CA VAL A 193 1.14 4.01 4.12
C VAL A 193 0.25 4.66 3.07
N ARG A 194 0.82 5.52 2.23
CA ARG A 194 0.16 6.06 1.04
C ARG A 194 0.99 5.79 -0.22
N SER A 195 0.54 4.86 -1.05
CA SER A 195 1.23 4.43 -2.26
C SER A 195 0.28 4.24 -3.45
N VAL A 196 0.50 5.04 -4.48
CA VAL A 196 0.05 4.79 -5.86
C VAL A 196 1.10 4.03 -6.68
N ILE A 197 2.25 3.69 -6.09
CA ILE A 197 3.37 3.02 -6.76
C ILE A 197 3.53 1.61 -6.22
N ASP A 198 3.17 0.62 -7.04
CA ASP A 198 3.59 -0.75 -6.80
C ASP A 198 5.06 -0.91 -7.19
N VAL A 199 5.94 -1.00 -6.20
CA VAL A 199 7.40 -1.04 -6.39
C VAL A 199 7.81 -2.14 -7.38
N HIS A 200 7.25 -3.34 -7.25
CA HIS A 200 7.62 -4.49 -8.09
C HIS A 200 7.20 -4.28 -9.54
N LEU A 201 5.96 -3.84 -9.78
CA LEU A 201 5.50 -3.57 -11.14
C LEU A 201 6.27 -2.40 -11.77
N TRP A 202 6.59 -1.36 -11.01
CA TRP A 202 7.34 -0.22 -11.52
C TRP A 202 8.79 -0.56 -11.87
N ASP A 203 9.43 -1.41 -11.07
CA ASP A 203 10.78 -1.90 -11.33
C ASP A 203 10.80 -2.79 -12.58
N GLN A 204 9.80 -3.68 -12.72
CA GLN A 204 9.63 -4.50 -13.93
C GLN A 204 9.31 -3.65 -15.17
N ALA A 205 8.39 -2.68 -15.05
CA ALA A 205 7.98 -1.81 -16.15
C ALA A 205 9.14 -0.98 -16.72
N ALA A 206 10.18 -0.76 -15.89
CA ALA A 206 11.39 -0.03 -16.23
C ALA A 206 11.06 1.32 -16.89
N TRP A 207 10.37 2.16 -16.11
CA TRP A 207 10.02 3.52 -16.51
C TRP A 207 11.27 4.28 -17.01
N SER A 208 11.18 4.81 -18.23
CA SER A 208 12.34 5.30 -18.99
C SER A 208 12.18 6.70 -19.55
N GLY A 209 10.98 7.28 -19.51
CA GLY A 209 10.76 8.61 -20.06
C GLY A 209 9.32 9.08 -20.00
N ALA A 210 9.05 10.20 -20.65
CA ALA A 210 7.71 10.69 -20.88
C ALA A 210 7.61 11.31 -22.27
N ALA A 211 6.43 11.19 -22.87
CA ALA A 211 6.11 11.84 -24.12
C ALA A 211 4.91 12.78 -23.91
N TYR A 212 4.89 13.87 -24.65
CA TYR A 212 3.78 14.81 -24.64
C TYR A 212 3.24 14.98 -26.04
N GLY A 213 1.95 15.27 -26.14
CA GLY A 213 1.35 15.58 -27.42
C GLY A 213 -0.13 15.92 -27.29
N SER A 214 -0.78 15.99 -28.44
CA SER A 214 -2.17 16.40 -28.58
C SER A 214 -2.86 15.51 -29.58
N PHE A 215 -4.14 15.19 -29.35
CA PHE A 215 -4.98 14.53 -30.34
C PHE A 215 -5.77 15.54 -31.19
N GLY A 216 -5.37 16.82 -31.18
CA GLY A 216 -6.06 17.91 -31.85
C GLY A 216 -7.00 18.65 -30.91
N LEU A 217 -7.80 19.57 -31.47
CA LEU A 217 -8.59 20.54 -30.69
C LEU A 217 -9.77 19.93 -29.92
N THR A 218 -10.12 18.67 -30.16
CA THR A 218 -11.30 18.00 -29.60
C THR A 218 -11.02 17.19 -28.34
N ALA A 219 -9.76 17.07 -27.93
CA ALA A 219 -9.36 16.33 -26.74
C ALA A 219 -8.31 17.11 -25.93
N PRO A 220 -8.22 16.87 -24.61
CA PRO A 220 -7.12 17.40 -23.80
C PRO A 220 -5.76 16.91 -24.32
N PRO A 221 -4.68 17.67 -24.08
CA PRO A 221 -3.33 17.19 -24.36
C PRO A 221 -3.02 15.94 -23.53
N PHE A 222 -2.04 15.14 -23.95
CA PHE A 222 -1.63 13.94 -23.22
C PHE A 222 -0.22 14.06 -22.65
N LEU A 223 -0.05 13.43 -21.49
CA LEU A 223 1.23 13.07 -20.90
C LEU A 223 1.30 11.54 -20.85
N ALA A 224 2.23 10.96 -21.60
CA ALA A 224 2.42 9.52 -21.63
C ALA A 224 3.67 9.13 -20.85
N LEU A 225 3.54 8.20 -19.90
CA LEU A 225 4.68 7.60 -19.19
C LEU A 225 5.26 6.48 -20.06
N MET A 226 6.55 6.57 -20.39
CA MET A 226 7.22 5.64 -21.29
C MET A 226 7.89 4.51 -20.51
N PHE A 227 7.52 3.26 -20.82
CA PHE A 227 8.00 2.04 -20.18
C PHE A 227 8.66 1.10 -21.20
N LYS A 228 9.45 0.15 -20.72
CA LYS A 228 10.11 -0.86 -21.57
C LYS A 228 9.37 -2.19 -21.60
N ASP A 229 8.61 -2.52 -20.55
CA ASP A 229 7.82 -3.74 -20.45
C ASP A 229 6.32 -3.40 -20.56
N GLU A 230 5.66 -3.93 -21.59
CA GLU A 230 4.25 -3.69 -21.89
C GLU A 230 3.31 -4.29 -20.85
N VAL A 231 3.61 -5.49 -20.36
CA VAL A 231 2.75 -6.24 -19.44
C VAL A 231 2.71 -5.52 -18.10
N ALA A 232 3.87 -5.14 -17.58
CA ALA A 232 3.98 -4.40 -16.33
C ALA A 232 3.36 -3.00 -16.44
N ALA A 233 3.62 -2.27 -17.55
CA ALA A 233 3.01 -0.96 -17.79
C ALA A 233 1.48 -1.02 -17.86
N THR A 234 0.95 -2.04 -18.55
CA THR A 234 -0.50 -2.30 -18.64
C THR A 234 -1.09 -2.51 -17.25
N ARG A 235 -0.48 -3.38 -16.44
CA ARG A 235 -0.94 -3.69 -15.08
C ARG A 235 -0.91 -2.47 -14.15
N ILE A 236 0.11 -1.60 -14.25
CA ILE A 236 0.16 -0.34 -13.46
C ILE A 236 -1.11 0.48 -13.72
N PHE A 237 -1.44 0.69 -14.99
CA PHE A 237 -2.57 1.53 -15.36
C PHE A 237 -3.93 0.86 -15.17
N GLU A 238 -4.03 -0.46 -15.38
CA GLU A 238 -5.23 -1.22 -15.01
C GLU A 238 -5.52 -1.07 -13.52
N ARG A 239 -4.50 -1.17 -12.65
CA ARG A 239 -4.67 -1.03 -11.19
C ARG A 239 -5.04 0.40 -10.79
N TRP A 240 -4.48 1.41 -11.45
CA TRP A 240 -4.94 2.78 -11.26
C TRP A 240 -6.39 2.96 -11.67
N ARG A 241 -6.83 2.36 -12.77
CA ARG A 241 -8.24 2.42 -13.21
C ARG A 241 -9.17 1.60 -12.33
N GLU A 242 -8.74 0.45 -11.82
CA GLU A 242 -9.49 -0.32 -10.82
C GLU A 242 -9.71 0.50 -9.53
N ARG A 243 -8.72 1.33 -9.14
CA ARG A 243 -8.76 2.14 -7.91
C ARG A 243 -9.46 3.49 -8.08
N PHE A 244 -9.21 4.20 -9.18
CA PHE A 244 -9.61 5.59 -9.39
C PHE A 244 -10.63 5.76 -10.51
N GLY A 245 -10.91 4.71 -11.29
CA GLY A 245 -11.75 4.78 -12.48
C GLY A 245 -11.03 5.43 -13.66
N ASP A 246 -11.81 5.96 -14.60
CA ASP A 246 -11.30 6.61 -15.82
C ASP A 246 -10.85 8.07 -15.58
N CYS A 247 -11.13 8.62 -14.39
CA CYS A 247 -10.78 9.96 -13.99
C CYS A 247 -10.28 9.94 -12.54
N ASP A 248 -9.06 10.43 -12.31
CA ASP A 248 -8.49 10.55 -10.96
C ASP A 248 -9.04 11.82 -10.28
N GLU A 249 -10.33 11.79 -9.93
CA GLU A 249 -11.08 12.96 -9.41
C GLU A 249 -10.50 13.54 -8.11
N ALA A 250 -9.96 12.67 -7.25
CA ALA A 250 -9.31 13.07 -6.00
C ALA A 250 -7.85 13.50 -6.18
N GLU A 251 -7.31 13.34 -7.39
CA GLU A 251 -5.92 13.62 -7.77
C GLU A 251 -4.93 12.88 -6.86
N GLU A 252 -5.20 11.59 -6.62
CA GLU A 252 -4.40 10.68 -5.79
C GLU A 252 -3.02 10.45 -6.41
N ILE A 253 -2.92 10.47 -7.75
CA ILE A 253 -1.66 10.36 -8.46
C ILE A 253 -1.04 11.75 -8.59
N TYR A 254 -0.05 12.03 -7.75
CA TYR A 254 0.73 13.25 -7.84
C TYR A 254 1.81 13.14 -8.92
N ILE A 255 1.80 14.07 -9.88
CA ILE A 255 2.87 14.25 -10.86
C ILE A 255 3.44 15.66 -10.72
N GLY A 256 4.75 15.72 -10.47
CA GLY A 256 5.52 16.94 -10.35
C GLY A 256 6.58 17.06 -11.45
N ILE A 257 6.71 18.25 -12.03
CA ILE A 257 7.76 18.60 -12.99
C ILE A 257 8.65 19.68 -12.39
N ILE A 258 9.96 19.43 -12.38
CA ILE A 258 10.99 20.33 -11.87
C ILE A 258 11.81 20.86 -13.06
N ARG A 259 11.69 22.14 -13.39
CA ARG A 259 12.47 22.77 -14.46
C ARG A 259 13.71 23.46 -13.90
N GLN A 260 14.69 23.72 -14.77
CA GLN A 260 15.85 24.57 -14.47
C GLN A 260 16.66 24.12 -13.24
N TYR A 261 16.76 22.80 -13.00
CA TYR A 261 17.61 22.25 -11.95
C TYR A 261 19.09 22.16 -12.39
N SER A 262 19.36 22.36 -13.69
CA SER A 262 20.70 22.41 -14.27
C SER A 262 20.90 23.73 -15.02
N THR A 263 21.94 24.47 -14.66
CA THR A 263 22.34 25.70 -15.36
C THR A 263 23.05 25.41 -16.69
N VAL A 264 23.69 24.26 -16.80
CA VAL A 264 24.40 23.81 -18.02
C VAL A 264 23.41 23.31 -19.07
N HIS A 265 22.33 22.68 -18.64
CA HIS A 265 21.30 22.12 -19.52
C HIS A 265 19.89 22.63 -19.14
N PRO A 266 19.51 23.85 -19.56
CA PRO A 266 18.26 24.48 -19.14
C PRO A 266 16.98 23.76 -19.58
N ALA A 267 17.06 23.00 -20.69
CA ALA A 267 15.95 22.20 -21.21
C ALA A 267 15.72 20.90 -20.41
N HIS A 268 16.70 20.47 -19.60
CA HIS A 268 16.53 19.29 -18.76
C HIS A 268 15.53 19.58 -17.64
N TYR A 269 14.68 18.60 -17.36
CA TYR A 269 13.68 18.71 -16.31
C TYR A 269 13.53 17.38 -15.57
N GLY A 270 13.24 17.47 -14.28
CA GLY A 270 12.93 16.32 -13.44
C GLY A 270 11.45 16.03 -13.50
N MET A 271 11.09 14.75 -13.43
CA MET A 271 9.72 14.34 -13.14
C MET A 271 9.71 13.49 -11.89
N VAL A 272 8.76 13.76 -11.00
CA VAL A 272 8.47 12.96 -9.81
C VAL A 272 7.03 12.47 -9.91
N LEU A 273 6.83 11.20 -9.61
CA LEU A 273 5.53 10.59 -9.42
C LEU A 273 5.46 10.04 -8.00
N THR A 274 4.36 10.32 -7.31
CA THR A 274 4.10 9.81 -5.96
C THR A 274 2.60 9.89 -5.65
N SER A 275 2.21 9.46 -4.45
CA SER A 275 0.85 9.65 -3.96
C SER A 275 0.63 11.10 -3.53
N ARG A 276 -0.60 11.58 -3.59
CA ARG A 276 -0.96 12.85 -2.98
C ARG A 276 -0.58 12.86 -1.50
N LEU A 277 0.31 13.79 -1.13
CA LEU A 277 0.67 13.98 0.27
C LEU A 277 -0.54 14.49 1.05
N PRO A 278 -0.73 14.03 2.30
CA PRO A 278 -1.79 14.57 3.14
C PRO A 278 -1.49 16.02 3.49
N ASP A 279 -2.53 16.81 3.76
CA ASP A 279 -2.38 18.20 4.16
C ASP A 279 -1.57 18.29 5.47
N ALA A 280 -0.86 19.41 5.68
CA ALA A 280 0.01 19.60 6.84
C ALA A 280 -0.71 19.47 8.20
N ASP A 281 -2.04 19.65 8.21
CA ASP A 281 -2.91 19.48 9.39
C ASP A 281 -3.34 18.03 9.63
N SER A 282 -2.87 17.08 8.82
CA SER A 282 -3.15 15.66 8.99
C SER A 282 -2.46 15.12 10.23
N ARG A 283 -3.24 14.47 11.09
CA ARG A 283 -2.82 14.00 12.43
C ARG A 283 -1.95 12.74 12.42
N VAL A 284 -1.37 12.40 11.28
CA VAL A 284 -0.60 11.16 11.11
C VAL A 284 0.83 11.46 11.55
N GLY A 285 1.32 10.75 12.57
CA GLY A 285 2.65 10.93 13.14
C GLY A 285 3.79 10.56 12.17
N LEU A 286 3.57 9.54 11.32
CA LEU A 286 4.49 9.10 10.27
C LEU A 286 3.73 8.64 9.02
N SER A 287 3.96 9.30 7.88
CA SER A 287 3.44 8.86 6.58
C SER A 287 4.55 8.28 5.72
N THR A 288 4.46 7.00 5.38
CA THR A 288 5.36 6.39 4.40
C THR A 288 4.79 6.58 3.00
N VAL A 289 5.58 7.22 2.15
CA VAL A 289 5.20 7.52 0.77
C VAL A 289 6.26 6.98 -0.18
N VAL A 290 5.83 6.25 -1.19
CA VAL A 290 6.71 5.76 -2.26
C VAL A 290 6.71 6.77 -3.39
N SER A 291 7.90 7.06 -3.93
CA SER A 291 8.05 7.87 -5.13
C SER A 291 8.91 7.19 -6.19
N ARG A 292 8.71 7.61 -7.43
CA ARG A 292 9.59 7.36 -8.57
C ARG A 292 9.96 8.69 -9.18
N SER A 293 11.23 8.87 -9.53
CA SER A 293 11.67 10.12 -10.12
C SER A 293 12.70 9.88 -11.22
N LEU A 294 12.59 10.66 -12.30
CA LEU A 294 13.41 10.50 -13.50
C LEU A 294 13.88 11.87 -14.00
N SER A 295 15.13 11.93 -14.48
CA SER A 295 15.65 13.09 -15.20
C SER A 295 15.33 12.95 -16.69
N MET A 296 14.81 14.00 -17.29
CA MET A 296 14.55 14.08 -18.72
C MET A 296 15.58 15.00 -19.36
N GLU A 297 16.23 14.50 -20.41
CA GLU A 297 17.37 15.15 -21.03
C GLU A 297 17.09 15.46 -22.51
N PRO A 298 16.03 16.24 -22.83
CA PRO A 298 15.75 16.60 -24.22
C PRO A 298 16.73 17.66 -24.72
N ALA A 299 16.94 17.70 -26.03
CA ALA A 299 17.75 18.73 -26.68
C ALA A 299 17.11 20.14 -26.60
N ASP A 300 15.79 20.21 -26.54
CA ASP A 300 15.00 21.44 -26.43
C ASP A 300 13.77 21.23 -25.52
N ASP A 301 13.09 22.32 -25.16
CA ASP A 301 11.91 22.28 -24.29
C ASP A 301 10.57 22.33 -25.06
N VAL A 302 10.60 22.22 -26.39
CA VAL A 302 9.44 22.53 -27.27
C VAL A 302 8.24 21.65 -26.93
N ASN A 303 8.46 20.35 -26.73
CA ASN A 303 7.40 19.39 -26.45
C ASN A 303 6.73 19.64 -25.09
N LEU A 304 7.54 19.88 -24.05
CA LEU A 304 7.03 20.17 -22.71
C LEU A 304 6.32 21.52 -22.69
N SER A 305 6.92 22.58 -23.25
CA SER A 305 6.35 23.92 -23.27
C SER A 305 5.03 23.97 -24.05
N ARG A 306 4.92 23.26 -25.19
CA ARG A 306 3.66 23.12 -25.93
C ARG A 306 2.59 22.43 -25.09
N PHE A 307 2.93 21.32 -24.44
CA PHE A 307 2.00 20.60 -23.57
C PHE A 307 1.50 21.45 -22.42
N LEU A 308 2.40 22.18 -21.73
CA LEU A 308 2.02 23.05 -20.61
C LEU A 308 1.08 24.17 -21.06
N THR A 309 1.33 24.76 -22.22
CA THR A 309 0.46 25.80 -22.81
C THR A 309 -0.93 25.23 -23.13
N GLU A 310 -1.00 24.03 -23.71
CA GLU A 310 -2.28 23.37 -23.98
C GLU A 310 -3.02 22.96 -22.71
N TYR A 311 -2.28 22.47 -21.70
CA TYR A 311 -2.82 22.09 -20.40
C TYR A 311 -3.38 23.29 -19.65
N GLU A 312 -2.68 24.43 -19.63
CA GLU A 312 -3.15 25.67 -18.99
C GLU A 312 -4.45 26.16 -19.64
N ARG A 313 -4.57 26.04 -20.96
CA ARG A 313 -5.79 26.42 -21.70
C ARG A 313 -6.97 25.47 -21.42
N VAL A 314 -6.72 24.17 -21.31
CA VAL A 314 -7.78 23.14 -21.19
C VAL A 314 -8.15 22.86 -19.73
N GLY A 315 -7.21 23.01 -18.79
CA GLY A 315 -7.36 22.68 -17.36
C GLY A 315 -7.38 21.18 -17.06
N ALA A 316 -7.00 20.34 -18.03
CA ALA A 316 -6.94 18.89 -17.89
C ALA A 316 -5.96 18.27 -18.89
N TYR A 317 -5.49 17.06 -18.61
CA TYR A 317 -4.68 16.26 -19.50
C TYR A 317 -5.01 14.77 -19.39
N LEU A 318 -4.68 14.01 -20.41
CA LEU A 318 -4.80 12.56 -20.43
C LEU A 318 -3.47 11.93 -20.01
N LEU A 319 -3.48 11.19 -18.90
CA LEU A 319 -2.36 10.37 -18.46
C LEU A 319 -2.51 8.98 -19.07
N MET A 320 -1.47 8.44 -19.70
CA MET A 320 -1.55 7.09 -20.30
C MET A 320 -0.19 6.40 -20.37
N PRO A 321 -0.14 5.07 -20.51
CA PRO A 321 1.11 4.37 -20.72
C PRO A 321 1.52 4.44 -22.19
N MET A 322 2.83 4.52 -22.41
CA MET A 322 3.49 4.36 -23.69
C MET A 322 4.58 3.30 -23.53
N VAL A 323 4.74 2.42 -24.50
CA VAL A 323 5.72 1.35 -24.46
C VAL A 323 6.73 1.54 -25.58
N LEU A 324 8.01 1.49 -25.22
CA LEU A 324 9.13 1.39 -26.14
C LEU A 324 9.97 0.19 -25.73
N ALA A 325 9.59 -0.99 -26.22
CA ALA A 325 10.30 -2.22 -25.92
C ALA A 325 11.72 -2.21 -26.54
N PRO A 326 12.68 -2.93 -25.95
CA PRO A 326 14.02 -3.05 -26.53
C PRO A 326 13.97 -3.53 -27.99
N GLY A 327 14.65 -2.80 -28.88
CA GLY A 327 14.68 -3.12 -30.31
C GLY A 327 13.49 -2.58 -31.12
N GLN A 328 12.52 -1.96 -30.48
CA GLN A 328 11.39 -1.32 -31.16
C GLN A 328 11.76 0.10 -31.62
N ALA A 329 11.45 0.43 -32.88
CA ALA A 329 11.83 1.72 -33.47
C ALA A 329 10.89 2.87 -33.08
N GLN A 330 9.62 2.58 -32.83
CA GLN A 330 8.61 3.58 -32.50
C GLN A 330 7.81 3.16 -31.26
N PRO A 331 7.53 4.09 -30.35
CA PRO A 331 6.74 3.77 -29.17
C PRO A 331 5.27 3.53 -29.51
N ILE A 332 4.62 2.62 -28.78
CA ILE A 332 3.18 2.35 -28.87
C ILE A 332 2.47 3.05 -27.72
N LEU A 333 1.40 3.78 -28.04
CA LEU A 333 0.56 4.45 -27.05
C LEU A 333 -0.64 3.58 -26.69
N LEU A 334 -0.77 3.21 -25.42
CA LEU A 334 -1.83 2.34 -24.93
C LEU A 334 -3.07 3.17 -24.54
N LYS A 335 -3.73 3.76 -25.54
CA LYS A 335 -4.84 4.73 -25.34
C LYS A 335 -6.03 4.17 -24.56
N HIS A 336 -6.26 2.87 -24.62
CA HIS A 336 -7.38 2.22 -23.93
C HIS A 336 -7.22 2.21 -22.40
N LEU A 337 -6.05 2.56 -21.88
CA LEU A 337 -5.72 2.63 -20.44
C LEU A 337 -5.57 4.06 -19.92
N LEU A 338 -6.07 5.06 -20.66
CA LEU A 338 -5.95 6.46 -20.23
C LEU A 338 -6.70 6.75 -18.92
N LEU A 339 -6.20 7.72 -18.17
CA LEU A 339 -6.88 8.38 -17.06
C LEU A 339 -6.93 9.88 -17.31
N LEU A 340 -8.07 10.51 -17.03
CA LEU A 340 -8.18 11.97 -17.01
C LEU A 340 -7.59 12.52 -15.71
N LYS A 341 -6.74 13.55 -15.83
CA LYS A 341 -6.13 14.29 -14.71
C LYS A 341 -6.39 15.78 -14.85
N ARG A 342 -6.54 16.49 -13.73
CA ARG A 342 -6.70 17.95 -13.70
C ARG A 342 -5.58 18.66 -12.95
N ALA A 343 -4.87 17.98 -12.06
CA ALA A 343 -3.74 18.55 -11.33
C ALA A 343 -2.38 18.08 -11.89
N LEU A 344 -1.53 19.06 -12.22
CA LEU A 344 -0.12 18.89 -12.54
C LEU A 344 0.68 19.97 -11.81
N SER A 345 1.72 19.58 -11.07
CA SER A 345 2.53 20.54 -10.31
C SER A 345 3.85 20.84 -11.04
N VAL A 346 4.00 22.06 -11.57
CA VAL A 346 5.20 22.49 -12.28
C VAL A 346 5.88 23.61 -11.50
N LYS A 347 7.18 23.47 -11.23
CA LYS A 347 8.00 24.50 -10.59
C LYS A 347 9.39 24.56 -11.18
N VAL A 348 10.05 25.70 -11.08
CA VAL A 348 11.52 25.75 -11.22
C VAL A 348 12.17 25.28 -9.93
N ALA A 349 13.39 24.74 -10.01
CA ALA A 349 14.10 24.19 -8.87
C ALA A 349 14.25 25.19 -7.70
N ALA A 350 14.40 26.48 -8.01
CA ALA A 350 14.53 27.55 -7.01
C ALA A 350 13.25 27.81 -6.18
N GLU A 351 12.08 27.39 -6.66
CA GLU A 351 10.78 27.60 -6.00
C GLU A 351 10.31 26.37 -5.21
N VAL A 352 11.14 25.33 -5.13
CA VAL A 352 10.83 24.11 -4.39
C VAL A 352 11.04 24.36 -2.90
N GLY A 353 9.93 24.40 -2.15
CA GLY A 353 9.95 24.62 -0.70
C GLY A 353 10.34 23.37 0.10
N PRO A 354 10.56 23.51 1.41
CA PRO A 354 11.08 22.45 2.30
C PRO A 354 10.13 21.27 2.51
N VAL A 355 8.84 21.42 2.20
CA VAL A 355 7.81 20.38 2.33
C VAL A 355 7.22 19.96 0.97
N ASP A 356 7.83 20.37 -0.14
CA ASP A 356 7.33 20.08 -1.48
C ASP A 356 7.73 18.64 -1.91
N PRO A 357 6.80 17.81 -2.44
CA PRO A 357 7.11 16.47 -2.94
C PRO A 357 8.26 16.42 -3.97
N LYS A 358 8.53 17.52 -4.68
CA LYS A 358 9.65 17.63 -5.64
C LYS A 358 11.03 17.45 -4.99
N LEU A 359 11.15 17.56 -3.67
CA LEU A 359 12.37 17.21 -2.94
C LEU A 359 12.74 15.73 -3.11
N MET A 360 11.76 14.85 -3.39
CA MET A 360 12.00 13.44 -3.71
C MET A 360 12.75 13.24 -5.05
N PHE A 361 12.82 14.28 -5.89
CA PHE A 361 13.70 14.31 -7.07
C PHE A 361 15.05 14.96 -6.76
N LEU A 362 15.05 16.14 -6.12
CA LEU A 362 16.24 16.96 -5.90
C LEU A 362 17.19 16.38 -4.85
N GLY A 363 16.66 15.97 -3.69
CA GLY A 363 17.45 15.52 -2.53
C GLY A 363 18.38 14.34 -2.84
N PRO A 364 17.90 13.22 -3.41
CA PRO A 364 18.75 12.08 -3.78
C PRO A 364 19.86 12.42 -4.80
N ARG A 365 19.71 13.53 -5.53
CA ARG A 365 20.68 14.01 -6.52
C ARG A 365 21.63 15.07 -5.94
N GLY A 366 21.58 15.33 -4.63
CA GLY A 366 22.40 16.35 -3.97
C GLY A 366 22.06 17.78 -4.35
N LEU A 367 20.92 17.99 -5.03
CA LEU A 367 20.43 19.30 -5.42
C LEU A 367 19.63 19.85 -4.26
N ARG A 368 19.99 21.03 -3.77
CA ARG A 368 19.22 21.73 -2.74
C ARG A 368 18.50 22.91 -3.38
N PRO A 369 17.23 23.18 -3.01
CA PRO A 369 16.67 24.48 -3.27
C PRO A 369 17.54 25.55 -2.58
N PRO A 370 17.62 26.77 -3.16
CA PRO A 370 18.46 27.85 -2.66
C PRO A 370 18.14 28.27 -1.23
#